data_AF-A0A8R2M7T5-F1
#
_entry.id   AF-A0A8R2M7T5-F1
#
_cell.length_a   1.000
_cell.length_b   1.000
_cell.length_c   1.000
_cell.angle_alpha   90.00
_cell.angle_beta   90.00
_cell.angle_gamma   90.00
#
_symmetry.space_group_name_H-M   'P 1'
#
loop_
_entity.id
_entity.type
_entity.pdbx_description
1 polymer ?
#
loop_
_entity_poly.entity_id
_entity_poly.type
_entity_poly.pdbx_seq_one_letter_code
_entity_poly.pdbx_strand_id
1 'polypeptide(L)'
;MFHITLKHAGPLLLLASIRHHYWPIGGRNLAKKTCHQCIKCCRIKANTLQPVMGNLPEQRLHLEFPFLDTGIDYAGPIMIADRKGRGCKLVKSFICVCVCLATRAVHLELVSDMTKEAFLAALSRFIARRGKPRNIFSDNGTTFVGAFNELARFLSQDLELRNFDSSIKFSFIPAYTPHFGGIWESAVKSTKYHLKRTLGLTNLTFEEMATCLTQIEAILNSRPLTPLSDDPSDLTPLTPAHFLIGRSVIFAPHPQVPDSTNITSLQRFRRIEYLKQHFWKRFSQEYISWLQQKSKWCKTSAEPLKVGDLVIVKEPSSSPLLWPLGRILQLYSGSDDIGRVADIYTRRGVIRRAFNTICPLPINY
;
A
#
# COMPACT_ATOMS: atom_id res chain seq x y z
N MET A 1 12.57 -33.75 29.81
CA MET A 1 12.54 -35.00 29.00
C MET A 1 11.31 -35.06 28.10
N PHE A 2 10.08 -35.17 28.64
CA PHE A 2 8.82 -35.25 27.86
C PHE A 2 8.64 -34.18 26.76
N HIS A 3 9.02 -32.93 27.02
CA HIS A 3 8.93 -31.85 26.03
C HIS A 3 9.76 -32.09 24.75
N ILE A 4 10.92 -32.75 24.86
CA ILE A 4 11.78 -33.07 23.72
C ILE A 4 11.27 -34.33 23.02
N THR A 5 10.86 -35.35 23.78
CA THR A 5 10.31 -36.60 23.26
C THR A 5 9.04 -36.37 22.45
N LEU A 6 8.16 -35.47 22.90
CA LEU A 6 6.93 -35.06 22.20
C LEU A 6 7.18 -33.98 21.14
N LYS A 7 8.39 -33.91 20.59
CA LYS A 7 8.76 -33.00 19.48
C LYS A 7 8.34 -31.55 19.73
N HIS A 8 8.69 -31.00 20.90
CA HIS A 8 8.40 -29.61 21.25
C HIS A 8 6.92 -29.25 21.37
N ALA A 9 6.08 -30.23 21.74
CA ALA A 9 4.66 -30.05 22.06
C ALA A 9 4.41 -28.82 22.96
N GLY A 10 3.35 -28.07 22.63
CA GLY A 10 2.95 -26.88 23.39
C GLY A 10 2.53 -27.19 24.83
N PRO A 11 2.42 -26.17 25.70
CA PRO A 11 2.23 -26.36 27.15
C PRO A 11 1.02 -27.22 27.54
N LEU A 12 -0.07 -27.13 26.77
CA LEU A 12 -1.30 -27.88 27.03
C LEU A 12 -1.13 -29.37 26.71
N LEU A 13 -0.57 -29.68 25.54
CA LEU A 13 -0.30 -31.06 25.12
C LEU A 13 0.76 -31.72 26.00
N LEU A 14 1.82 -30.97 26.34
CA LEU A 14 2.85 -31.42 27.27
C LEU A 14 2.26 -31.80 28.65
N LEU A 15 1.39 -30.95 29.21
CA LEU A 15 0.75 -31.24 30.49
C LEU A 15 -0.20 -32.44 30.41
N ALA A 16 -0.97 -32.56 29.33
CA ALA A 16 -1.87 -33.69 29.12
C ALA A 16 -1.09 -35.01 29.08
N SER A 17 0.01 -35.07 28.33
CA SER A 17 0.87 -36.26 28.26
C SER A 17 1.55 -36.61 29.59
N ILE A 18 1.98 -35.62 30.38
CA ILE A 18 2.57 -35.87 31.71
C ILE A 18 1.51 -36.45 32.66
N ARG A 19 0.26 -35.97 32.58
CA ARG A 19 -0.86 -36.42 33.42
C ARG A 19 -1.26 -37.88 33.23
N HIS A 20 -0.87 -38.51 32.13
CA HIS A 20 -1.09 -39.95 31.93
C HIS A 20 -0.20 -40.83 32.80
N HIS A 21 0.94 -40.31 33.28
CA HIS A 21 1.91 -41.08 34.05
C HIS A 21 2.18 -40.51 35.44
N TYR A 22 1.97 -39.20 35.64
CA TYR A 22 2.29 -38.49 36.88
C TYR A 22 1.30 -37.35 37.15
N TRP A 23 1.10 -36.98 38.42
CA TRP A 23 0.32 -35.80 38.78
C TRP A 23 1.20 -34.65 39.33
N PRO A 24 1.80 -33.82 38.46
CA PRO A 24 2.74 -32.79 38.89
C PRO A 24 2.02 -31.61 39.59
N ILE A 25 2.48 -31.28 40.80
CA ILE A 25 2.05 -30.10 41.54
C ILE A 25 2.47 -28.85 40.75
N GLY A 26 1.52 -27.95 40.47
CA GLY A 26 1.78 -26.77 39.63
C GLY A 26 2.02 -27.06 38.14
N GLY A 27 1.61 -28.24 37.64
CA GLY A 27 1.93 -28.74 36.30
C GLY A 27 1.69 -27.79 35.13
N ARG A 28 0.65 -26.94 35.17
CA ARG A 28 0.42 -25.90 34.14
C ARG A 28 1.57 -24.89 34.07
N ASN A 29 2.03 -24.41 35.21
CA ASN A 29 3.12 -23.43 35.28
C ASN A 29 4.44 -24.07 34.88
N LEU A 30 4.67 -25.32 35.31
CA LEU A 30 5.86 -26.07 34.95
C LEU A 30 5.92 -26.37 33.45
N ALA A 31 4.80 -26.76 32.83
CA ALA A 31 4.73 -27.00 31.38
C ALA A 31 4.94 -25.71 30.58
N LYS A 32 4.33 -24.58 31.00
CA LYS A 32 4.57 -23.26 30.39
C LYS A 32 6.04 -22.86 30.51
N LYS A 33 6.63 -22.96 31.70
CA LYS A 33 8.03 -22.64 31.97
C LYS A 33 8.98 -23.49 31.13
N THR A 34 8.73 -24.79 31.04
CA THR A 34 9.53 -25.73 30.23
C THR A 34 9.49 -25.36 28.75
N CYS A 35 8.33 -25.03 28.19
CA CYS A 35 8.22 -24.58 26.80
C CYS A 35 8.87 -23.21 26.57
N HIS A 36 8.84 -22.32 27.56
CA HIS A 36 9.39 -20.96 27.47
C HIS A 36 10.92 -20.91 27.67
N GLN A 37 11.50 -21.86 28.42
CA GLN A 37 12.95 -21.99 28.58
C GLN A 37 13.60 -22.81 27.46
N CYS A 38 12.79 -23.40 26.56
CA CYS A 38 13.28 -24.19 25.46
C CYS A 38 13.76 -23.30 24.30
N ILE A 39 15.07 -23.27 24.07
CA ILE A 39 15.71 -22.46 23.01
C ILE A 39 15.11 -22.74 21.62
N LYS A 40 14.82 -24.00 21.29
CA LYS A 40 14.20 -24.38 20.01
C LYS A 40 12.78 -23.81 19.88
N CYS A 41 11.96 -23.87 20.93
CA CYS A 41 10.63 -23.26 20.94
C CYS A 41 10.69 -21.73 20.89
N CYS A 42 11.64 -21.11 21.60
CA CYS A 42 11.87 -19.66 21.55
C CYS A 42 12.27 -19.20 20.16
N ARG A 43 13.13 -19.94 19.45
CA ARG A 43 13.51 -19.63 18.06
C ARG A 43 12.33 -19.75 17.09
N ILE A 44 11.48 -20.77 17.25
CA ILE A 44 10.31 -20.98 16.39
C ILE A 44 9.19 -19.96 16.69
N LYS A 45 9.03 -19.56 17.95
CA LYS A 45 8.07 -18.54 18.41
C LYS A 45 8.69 -17.15 18.56
N ALA A 46 9.83 -16.88 17.93
CA ALA A 46 10.49 -15.60 18.06
C ALA A 46 9.58 -14.50 17.47
N ASN A 47 8.77 -13.90 18.33
CA ASN A 47 8.12 -12.63 18.04
C ASN A 47 9.23 -11.59 18.10
N THR A 48 9.54 -11.01 16.95
CA THR A 48 10.35 -9.81 16.88
C THR A 48 9.75 -8.77 17.83
N LEU A 49 10.59 -8.18 18.70
CA LEU A 49 10.21 -6.98 19.42
C LEU A 49 9.84 -5.93 18.37
N GLN A 50 8.55 -5.63 18.25
CA GLN A 50 8.11 -4.48 17.49
C GLN A 50 8.44 -3.28 18.38
N PRO A 51 9.41 -2.43 18.01
CA PRO A 51 9.67 -1.24 18.80
C PRO A 51 8.39 -0.41 18.89
N VAL A 52 8.20 0.27 20.01
CA VAL A 52 7.24 1.39 20.10
C VAL A 52 7.49 2.28 18.88
N MET A 53 6.42 2.68 18.18
CA MET A 53 6.56 3.50 16.97
C MET A 53 7.55 4.63 17.25
N GLY A 54 8.71 4.60 16.57
CA GLY A 54 9.65 5.70 16.61
C GLY A 54 8.96 6.97 16.12
N ASN A 55 9.47 8.12 16.55
CA ASN A 55 9.00 9.41 16.05
C ASN A 55 8.89 9.39 14.52
N LEU A 56 7.87 10.09 14.00
CA LEU A 56 7.71 10.24 12.56
C LEU A 56 9.05 10.71 11.96
N PRO A 57 9.55 10.05 10.91
CA PRO A 57 10.81 10.45 10.28
C PRO A 57 10.72 11.93 9.88
N GLU A 58 11.80 12.69 10.10
CA GLU A 58 11.89 14.14 9.88
C GLU A 58 11.44 14.55 8.46
N GLN A 59 11.63 13.65 7.50
CA GLN A 59 11.16 13.72 6.10
C GLN A 59 9.62 13.84 5.95
N ARG A 60 8.85 13.64 7.03
CA ARG A 60 7.39 13.89 7.06
C ARG A 60 7.01 15.24 7.64
N LEU A 61 7.93 15.94 8.30
CA LEU A 61 7.65 17.18 9.02
C LEU A 61 7.87 18.41 8.14
N HIS A 62 8.70 18.30 7.09
CA HIS A 62 8.97 19.38 6.13
C HIS A 62 8.29 19.13 4.78
N LEU A 63 7.08 19.69 4.61
CA LEU A 63 6.29 19.64 3.38
C LEU A 63 6.47 20.93 2.57
N GLU A 64 7.57 21.07 1.83
CA GLU A 64 7.69 22.16 0.85
C GLU A 64 6.86 21.86 -0.41
N PHE A 65 7.01 20.66 -0.98
CA PHE A 65 6.21 20.17 -2.10
C PHE A 65 6.20 18.62 -2.15
N PRO A 66 5.21 18.01 -2.84
CA PRO A 66 5.15 16.55 -2.98
C PRO A 66 6.40 16.02 -3.67
N PHE A 67 6.83 14.81 -3.29
CA PHE A 67 8.04 14.15 -3.83
C PHE A 67 9.38 14.80 -3.48
N LEU A 68 9.44 15.76 -2.54
CA LEU A 68 10.71 16.25 -1.99
C LEU A 68 11.60 15.11 -1.49
N ASP A 69 11.02 14.21 -0.69
CA ASP A 69 11.58 12.93 -0.28
C ASP A 69 10.85 11.80 -1.01
N THR A 70 11.57 11.09 -1.89
CA THR A 70 10.99 10.06 -2.77
C THR A 70 11.65 8.71 -2.58
N GLY A 71 10.86 7.68 -2.33
CA GLY A 71 11.30 6.29 -2.43
C GLY A 71 11.07 5.74 -3.84
N ILE A 72 12.07 5.12 -4.44
CA ILE A 72 12.03 4.55 -5.79
C ILE A 72 12.27 3.04 -5.73
N ASP A 73 11.49 2.29 -6.50
CA ASP A 73 11.61 0.84 -6.58
C ASP A 73 11.08 0.31 -7.94
N TYR A 74 11.58 -0.82 -8.42
CA TYR A 74 11.11 -1.46 -9.65
C TYR A 74 10.06 -2.55 -9.38
N ALA A 75 8.94 -2.51 -10.09
CA ALA A 75 7.98 -3.61 -10.18
C ALA A 75 8.16 -4.35 -11.50
N GLY A 76 8.41 -5.65 -11.47
CA GLY A 76 8.51 -6.43 -12.70
C GLY A 76 9.34 -7.71 -12.54
N PRO A 77 9.55 -8.45 -13.64
CA PRO A 77 9.16 -8.11 -15.01
C PRO A 77 7.65 -8.28 -15.28
N ILE A 78 7.11 -7.42 -16.14
CA ILE A 78 5.82 -7.56 -16.82
C ILE A 78 6.07 -7.82 -18.31
N MET A 79 5.14 -8.51 -18.98
CA MET A 79 5.26 -8.80 -20.41
C MET A 79 4.41 -7.81 -21.21
N ILE A 80 5.01 -7.09 -22.15
CA ILE A 80 4.31 -6.20 -23.09
C ILE A 80 4.48 -6.70 -24.52
N ALA A 81 3.52 -6.43 -25.39
CA ALA A 81 3.61 -6.72 -26.81
C ALA A 81 4.47 -5.66 -27.53
N ASP A 82 5.40 -6.10 -28.36
CA ASP A 82 6.22 -5.22 -29.21
C ASP A 82 5.38 -4.41 -30.20
N ARG A 83 4.32 -5.01 -30.74
CA ARG A 83 3.42 -4.37 -31.72
C ARG A 83 1.98 -4.85 -31.59
N LYS A 84 1.08 -4.15 -32.29
CA LYS A 84 -0.32 -4.56 -32.44
C LYS A 84 -0.43 -5.67 -33.50
N GLY A 85 -1.21 -6.73 -33.23
CA GLY A 85 -1.55 -7.77 -34.23
C GLY A 85 -1.14 -9.19 -33.85
N ARG A 86 -1.41 -10.15 -34.75
CA ARG A 86 -1.01 -11.56 -34.58
C ARG A 86 0.51 -11.71 -34.74
N GLY A 87 1.12 -12.63 -33.99
CA GLY A 87 2.57 -12.87 -34.04
C GLY A 87 3.43 -11.78 -33.37
N CYS A 88 2.83 -10.94 -32.53
CA CYS A 88 3.58 -10.02 -31.67
C CYS A 88 4.47 -10.79 -30.70
N LYS A 89 5.68 -10.28 -30.47
CA LYS A 89 6.59 -10.82 -29.47
C LYS A 89 6.34 -10.15 -28.12
N LEU A 90 6.39 -10.94 -27.06
CA LEU A 90 6.30 -10.42 -25.71
C LEU A 90 7.69 -10.05 -25.21
N VAL A 91 7.86 -8.79 -24.86
CA VAL A 91 9.10 -8.22 -24.33
C VAL A 91 8.94 -8.02 -22.83
N LYS A 92 10.00 -8.30 -22.07
CA LYS A 92 10.05 -8.01 -20.64
C LYS A 92 10.22 -6.51 -20.45
N SER A 93 9.37 -5.93 -19.63
CA SER A 93 9.44 -4.53 -19.22
C SER A 93 9.21 -4.41 -17.72
N PHE A 94 9.51 -3.24 -17.17
CA PHE A 94 9.50 -2.97 -15.75
C PHE A 94 8.73 -1.67 -15.49
N ILE A 95 8.24 -1.50 -14.28
CA ILE A 95 7.55 -0.29 -13.84
C ILE A 95 8.40 0.35 -12.76
N CYS A 96 8.89 1.56 -13.00
CA CYS A 96 9.50 2.38 -11.97
C CYS A 96 8.39 2.96 -11.09
N VAL A 97 8.40 2.61 -9.81
CA VAL A 97 7.43 3.04 -8.80
C VAL A 97 8.10 4.08 -7.92
N CYS A 98 7.67 5.33 -8.03
CA CYS A 98 8.13 6.43 -7.17
C CYS A 98 7.04 6.73 -6.14
N VAL A 99 7.39 6.86 -4.86
CA VAL A 99 6.45 7.15 -3.78
C VAL A 99 6.96 8.33 -2.96
N CYS A 100 6.13 9.34 -2.78
CA CYS A 100 6.42 10.45 -1.88
C CYS A 100 6.31 9.98 -0.43
N LEU A 101 7.35 10.22 0.38
CA LEU A 101 7.38 9.78 1.78
C LEU A 101 6.46 10.61 2.71
N ALA A 102 6.18 11.85 2.31
CA ALA A 102 5.33 12.77 3.05
C ALA A 102 3.84 12.57 2.75
N THR A 103 3.42 12.76 1.48
CA THR A 103 1.99 12.68 1.07
C THR A 103 1.54 11.26 0.73
N ARG A 104 2.48 10.31 0.63
CA ARG A 104 2.25 8.95 0.12
C ARG A 104 1.81 8.91 -1.34
N ALA A 105 1.86 10.02 -2.09
CA ALA A 105 1.57 10.03 -3.52
C ALA A 105 2.44 9.02 -4.29
N VAL A 106 1.85 8.36 -5.29
CA VAL A 106 2.54 7.37 -6.12
C VAL A 106 2.67 7.93 -7.54
N HIS A 107 3.82 7.68 -8.17
CA HIS A 107 4.04 7.88 -9.59
C HIS A 107 4.53 6.58 -10.23
N LEU A 108 3.93 6.19 -11.36
CA LEU A 108 4.22 4.94 -12.05
C LEU A 108 4.74 5.24 -13.46
N GLU A 109 5.95 4.81 -13.77
CA GLU A 109 6.54 4.97 -15.09
C GLU A 109 6.90 3.63 -15.71
N LEU A 110 6.44 3.39 -16.94
CA LEU A 110 6.84 2.21 -17.71
C LEU A 110 8.28 2.37 -18.22
N VAL A 111 9.08 1.31 -18.06
CA VAL A 111 10.48 1.26 -18.48
C VAL A 111 10.71 -0.01 -19.28
N SER A 112 11.37 0.11 -20.43
CA SER A 112 11.59 -1.01 -21.35
C SER A 112 12.50 -2.10 -20.77
N ASP A 113 13.47 -1.73 -19.93
CA ASP A 113 14.43 -2.64 -19.32
C ASP A 113 14.95 -2.10 -17.96
N MET A 114 15.90 -2.79 -17.33
CA MET A 114 16.57 -2.36 -16.09
C MET A 114 17.96 -1.76 -16.36
N THR A 115 18.17 -1.20 -17.55
CA THR A 115 19.43 -0.50 -17.87
C THR A 115 19.49 0.86 -17.17
N LYS A 116 20.69 1.43 -17.10
CA LYS A 116 20.89 2.74 -16.46
C LYS A 116 20.23 3.84 -17.27
N GLU A 117 20.34 3.76 -18.59
CA GLU A 117 19.81 4.70 -19.57
C GLU A 117 18.28 4.76 -19.48
N ALA A 118 17.63 3.59 -19.41
CA ALA A 118 16.19 3.53 -19.27
C ALA A 118 15.70 4.06 -17.92
N PHE A 119 16.47 3.83 -16.84
CA PHE A 119 16.20 4.43 -15.53
C PHE A 119 16.36 5.96 -15.56
N LEU A 120 17.45 6.49 -16.12
CA LEU A 120 17.68 7.94 -16.25
C LEU A 120 16.56 8.61 -17.04
N ALA A 121 16.10 7.99 -18.13
CA ALA A 121 14.98 8.48 -18.91
C ALA A 121 13.68 8.49 -18.08
N ALA A 122 13.42 7.45 -17.28
CA ALA A 122 12.27 7.40 -16.38
C ALA A 122 12.35 8.45 -15.27
N LEU A 123 13.53 8.65 -14.68
CA LEU A 123 13.77 9.66 -13.66
C LEU A 123 13.58 11.08 -14.22
N SER A 124 14.06 11.35 -15.44
CA SER A 124 13.85 12.62 -16.13
C SER A 124 12.35 12.90 -16.35
N ARG A 125 11.58 11.89 -16.82
CA ARG A 125 10.11 12.02 -16.96
C ARG A 125 9.41 12.25 -15.62
N PHE A 126 9.86 11.60 -14.55
CA PHE A 126 9.35 11.83 -13.20
C PHE A 126 9.62 13.27 -12.74
N ILE A 127 10.87 13.73 -12.82
CA ILE A 127 11.27 15.08 -12.41
C ILE A 127 10.51 16.14 -13.20
N ALA A 128 10.37 15.96 -14.52
CA ALA A 128 9.65 16.89 -15.38
C ALA A 128 8.16 17.02 -15.00
N ARG A 129 7.53 15.95 -14.47
CA ARG A 129 6.11 15.96 -14.10
C ARG A 129 5.86 16.30 -12.63
N ARG A 130 6.79 15.98 -11.73
CA ARG A 130 6.61 16.05 -10.27
C ARG A 130 7.51 17.06 -9.57
N GLY A 131 8.47 17.63 -10.29
CA GLY A 131 9.50 18.49 -9.72
C GLY A 131 10.72 17.68 -9.28
N LYS A 132 11.81 18.41 -9.03
CA LYS A 132 13.09 17.83 -8.63
C LYS A 132 13.05 17.42 -7.15
N PRO A 133 13.28 16.12 -6.81
CA PRO A 133 13.36 15.70 -5.43
C PRO A 133 14.64 16.22 -4.78
N ARG A 134 14.61 16.41 -3.45
CA ARG A 134 15.80 16.69 -2.64
C ARG A 134 16.51 15.39 -2.28
N ASN A 135 15.76 14.38 -1.85
CA ASN A 135 16.30 13.07 -1.49
C ASN A 135 15.59 11.96 -2.26
N ILE A 136 16.37 11.05 -2.83
CA ILE A 136 15.90 9.82 -3.44
C ILE A 136 16.41 8.63 -2.63
N PHE A 137 15.48 7.77 -2.21
CA PHE A 137 15.75 6.54 -1.49
C PHE A 137 15.50 5.34 -2.40
N SER A 138 16.47 4.43 -2.52
CA SER A 138 16.29 3.16 -3.25
C SER A 138 16.91 2.00 -2.50
N ASP A 139 16.63 0.78 -2.96
CA ASP A 139 17.43 -0.38 -2.57
C ASP A 139 18.82 -0.34 -3.21
N ASN A 140 19.72 -1.24 -2.78
CA ASN A 140 21.08 -1.39 -3.33
C ASN A 140 21.09 -2.05 -4.73
N GLY A 141 20.02 -1.91 -5.52
CA GLY A 141 19.98 -2.40 -6.89
C GLY A 141 21.10 -1.80 -7.73
N THR A 142 21.86 -2.65 -8.43
CA THR A 142 23.04 -2.24 -9.24
C THR A 142 22.71 -1.20 -10.31
N THR A 143 21.48 -1.23 -10.85
CA THR A 143 20.97 -0.24 -11.80
C THR A 143 20.89 1.15 -11.17
N PHE A 144 20.32 1.26 -9.96
CA PHE A 144 20.19 2.53 -9.24
C PHE A 144 21.57 3.07 -8.85
N VAL A 145 22.43 2.20 -8.30
CA VAL A 145 23.82 2.58 -7.95
C VAL A 145 24.56 3.12 -9.18
N GLY A 146 24.46 2.42 -10.31
CA GLY A 146 25.11 2.82 -11.55
C GLY A 146 24.62 4.16 -12.08
N ALA A 147 23.30 4.36 -12.13
CA ALA A 147 22.71 5.59 -12.65
C ALA A 147 22.95 6.80 -11.73
N PHE A 148 22.94 6.61 -10.41
CA PHE A 148 23.24 7.69 -9.47
C PHE A 148 24.69 8.15 -9.56
N ASN A 149 25.64 7.22 -9.73
CA ASN A 149 27.05 7.56 -9.94
C ASN A 149 27.26 8.33 -11.25
N GLU A 150 26.48 8.04 -12.28
CA GLU A 150 26.53 8.75 -13.56
C GLU A 150 25.95 10.16 -13.45
N LEU A 151 24.78 10.31 -12.82
CA LEU A 151 24.19 11.62 -12.49
C LEU A 151 25.13 12.46 -11.64
N ALA A 152 25.76 11.88 -10.62
CA ALA A 152 26.74 12.57 -9.79
C ALA A 152 27.95 13.04 -10.61
N ARG A 153 28.43 12.23 -11.57
CA ARG A 153 29.51 12.63 -12.50
C ARG A 153 29.09 13.81 -13.39
N PHE A 154 27.92 13.76 -14.02
CA PHE A 154 27.41 14.85 -14.84
C PHE A 154 27.27 16.15 -14.04
N LEU A 155 26.67 16.09 -12.85
CA LEU A 155 26.52 17.26 -11.96
C LEU A 155 27.87 17.82 -11.48
N SER A 156 28.91 16.97 -11.39
CA SER A 156 30.24 17.40 -10.93
C SER A 156 31.07 18.13 -12.00
N GLN A 157 30.75 17.93 -13.29
CA GLN A 157 31.50 18.49 -14.43
C GLN A 157 31.08 19.92 -14.79
N ASP A 158 29.88 20.34 -14.40
CA ASP A 158 29.33 21.65 -14.75
C ASP A 158 29.53 22.65 -13.58
N LEU A 159 30.42 23.63 -13.78
CA LEU A 159 30.89 24.56 -12.73
C LEU A 159 29.81 25.56 -12.30
N GLU A 160 28.86 25.91 -13.16
CA GLU A 160 27.76 26.83 -12.82
C GLU A 160 26.68 26.17 -11.95
N LEU A 161 26.50 24.86 -12.09
CA LEU A 161 25.55 24.06 -11.29
C LEU A 161 26.04 23.79 -9.86
N ARG A 162 27.33 23.98 -9.57
CA ARG A 162 27.89 23.81 -8.21
C ARG A 162 27.45 24.89 -7.22
N ASN A 163 27.08 26.08 -7.70
CA ASN A 163 26.67 27.21 -6.86
C ASN A 163 25.19 27.17 -6.46
N PHE A 164 24.38 26.36 -7.13
CA PHE A 164 23.05 26.00 -6.66
C PHE A 164 23.18 24.76 -5.78
N ASP A 165 22.80 24.87 -4.51
CA ASP A 165 22.73 23.86 -3.45
C ASP A 165 21.78 22.66 -3.81
N SER A 166 21.97 22.10 -5.00
CA SER A 166 20.93 21.53 -5.86
C SER A 166 21.27 20.14 -6.35
N SER A 167 22.24 19.46 -5.76
CA SER A 167 22.44 18.03 -6.04
C SER A 167 21.37 17.19 -5.34
N ILE A 168 20.68 16.32 -6.08
CA ILE A 168 19.77 15.32 -5.49
C ILE A 168 20.60 14.40 -4.60
N LYS A 169 20.22 14.25 -3.33
CA LYS A 169 20.87 13.32 -2.40
C LYS A 169 20.32 11.91 -2.60
N PHE A 170 21.19 11.01 -3.02
CA PHE A 170 20.85 9.61 -3.17
C PHE A 170 21.21 8.85 -1.90
N SER A 171 20.23 8.19 -1.30
CA SER A 171 20.39 7.37 -0.11
C SER A 171 20.00 5.93 -0.42
N PHE A 172 20.93 5.00 -0.25
CA PHE A 172 20.61 3.59 -0.37
C PHE A 172 20.23 3.04 1.00
N ILE A 173 19.04 2.45 1.08
CA ILE A 173 18.57 1.87 2.33
C ILE A 173 19.29 0.53 2.53
N PRO A 174 19.94 0.28 3.68
CA PRO A 174 20.52 -1.02 3.97
C PRO A 174 19.43 -2.10 3.95
N ALA A 175 19.71 -3.23 3.32
CA ALA A 175 18.80 -4.36 3.31
C ALA A 175 18.38 -4.69 4.76
N TYR A 176 17.07 -4.72 5.03
CA TYR A 176 16.46 -5.02 6.34
C TYR A 176 16.53 -3.92 7.41
N THR A 177 16.21 -2.66 7.08
CA THR A 177 16.06 -1.60 8.11
C THR A 177 14.58 -1.23 8.34
N PRO A 178 13.91 -1.73 9.40
CA PRO A 178 12.46 -1.53 9.61
C PRO A 178 12.07 -0.08 9.92
N HIS A 179 13.03 0.75 10.34
CA HIS A 179 12.79 2.06 10.95
C HIS A 179 12.38 3.16 9.95
N PHE A 180 12.82 3.09 8.69
CA PHE A 180 12.39 4.01 7.62
C PHE A 180 11.30 3.41 6.72
N GLY A 181 11.15 2.07 6.73
CA GLY A 181 10.53 1.30 5.65
C GLY A 181 9.06 0.92 5.83
N GLY A 182 8.51 0.82 7.05
CA GLY A 182 7.24 0.09 7.24
C GLY A 182 6.03 0.59 6.42
N ILE A 183 5.94 1.89 6.13
CA ILE A 183 4.85 2.48 5.34
C ILE A 183 5.18 2.51 3.84
N TRP A 184 6.42 2.84 3.49
CA TRP A 184 6.93 2.84 2.12
C TRP A 184 6.95 1.42 1.54
N GLU A 185 7.55 0.46 2.24
CA GLU A 185 7.58 -0.95 1.87
C GLU A 185 6.16 -1.52 1.75
N SER A 186 5.25 -1.20 2.67
CA SER A 186 3.87 -1.71 2.59
C SER A 186 3.11 -1.14 1.38
N ALA A 187 3.24 0.16 1.09
CA ALA A 187 2.57 0.80 -0.02
C ALA A 187 3.14 0.35 -1.37
N VAL A 188 4.46 0.29 -1.50
CA VAL A 188 5.15 -0.21 -2.69
C VAL A 188 4.85 -1.70 -2.90
N LYS A 189 4.95 -2.53 -1.85
CA LYS A 189 4.69 -3.98 -1.93
C LYS A 189 3.24 -4.28 -2.32
N SER A 190 2.26 -3.58 -1.74
CA SER A 190 0.85 -3.70 -2.13
C SER A 190 0.65 -3.28 -3.59
N THR A 191 1.18 -2.14 -3.99
CA THR A 191 1.08 -1.64 -5.36
C THR A 191 1.69 -2.63 -6.36
N LYS A 192 2.92 -3.12 -6.10
CA LYS A 192 3.60 -4.15 -6.87
C LYS A 192 2.79 -5.43 -7.00
N TYR A 193 2.23 -5.90 -5.89
CA TYR A 193 1.42 -7.11 -5.84
C TYR A 193 0.18 -7.01 -6.73
N HIS A 194 -0.54 -5.89 -6.67
CA HIS A 194 -1.72 -5.65 -7.51
C HIS A 194 -1.38 -5.45 -8.99
N LEU A 195 -0.30 -4.73 -9.28
CA LEU A 195 0.18 -4.53 -10.65
C LEU A 195 0.56 -5.86 -11.28
N LYS A 196 1.34 -6.70 -10.59
CA LYS A 196 1.78 -8.01 -11.12
C LYS A 196 0.60 -8.95 -11.40
N ARG A 197 -0.41 -8.97 -10.54
CA ARG A 197 -1.60 -9.83 -10.72
C ARG A 197 -2.57 -9.34 -11.78
N THR A 198 -2.72 -8.01 -11.90
CA THR A 198 -3.66 -7.45 -12.87
C THR A 198 -3.06 -7.36 -14.27
N LEU A 199 -1.76 -7.08 -14.37
CA LEU A 199 -1.09 -6.83 -15.65
C LEU A 199 -0.28 -8.03 -16.17
N GLY A 200 -0.17 -9.12 -15.39
CA GLY A 200 0.73 -10.24 -15.67
C GLY A 200 0.37 -11.11 -16.89
N LEU A 201 -0.78 -10.88 -17.54
CA LEU A 201 -1.30 -11.74 -18.63
C LEU A 201 -1.85 -10.94 -19.82
N THR A 202 -1.51 -9.65 -19.94
CA THR A 202 -2.13 -8.75 -20.93
C THR A 202 -1.17 -8.42 -22.06
N ASN A 203 -1.53 -8.73 -23.31
CA ASN A 203 -0.76 -8.39 -24.51
C ASN A 203 -0.96 -6.91 -24.91
N LEU A 204 -0.71 -5.99 -23.99
CA LEU A 204 -0.75 -4.54 -24.24
C LEU A 204 0.57 -4.08 -24.87
N THR A 205 0.52 -3.14 -25.80
CA THR A 205 1.73 -2.44 -26.27
C THR A 205 2.24 -1.46 -25.23
N PHE A 206 3.44 -0.90 -25.46
CA PHE A 206 4.04 0.11 -24.57
C PHE A 206 3.08 1.27 -24.28
N GLU A 207 2.47 1.89 -25.31
CA GLU A 207 1.52 2.99 -25.15
C GLU A 207 0.25 2.59 -24.37
N GLU A 208 -0.27 1.39 -24.64
CA GLU A 208 -1.48 0.87 -23.99
C GLU A 208 -1.20 0.59 -22.51
N MET A 209 -0.03 0.03 -22.20
CA MET A 209 0.42 -0.21 -20.83
C MET A 209 0.70 1.10 -20.10
N ALA A 210 1.37 2.06 -20.74
CA ALA A 210 1.61 3.39 -20.17
C ALA A 210 0.28 4.09 -19.83
N THR A 211 -0.71 4.01 -20.72
CA THR A 211 -2.07 4.54 -20.46
C THR A 211 -2.76 3.82 -19.31
N CYS A 212 -2.63 2.49 -19.23
CA CYS A 212 -3.20 1.73 -18.12
C CYS A 212 -2.55 2.13 -16.78
N LEU A 213 -1.23 2.33 -16.76
CA LEU A 213 -0.48 2.72 -15.57
C LEU A 213 -0.83 4.13 -15.10
N THR A 214 -1.03 5.10 -16.00
CA THR A 214 -1.46 6.45 -15.60
C THR A 214 -2.87 6.44 -15.01
N GLN A 215 -3.78 5.61 -15.52
CA GLN A 215 -5.10 5.41 -14.92
C GLN A 215 -5.02 4.74 -13.53
N ILE A 216 -4.15 3.74 -13.37
CA ILE A 216 -3.90 3.08 -12.09
C ILE A 216 -3.25 4.05 -11.09
N GLU A 217 -2.32 4.90 -11.53
CA GLU A 217 -1.70 5.93 -10.70
C GLU A 217 -2.77 6.89 -10.14
N ALA A 218 -3.69 7.34 -10.99
CA ALA A 218 -4.79 8.20 -10.58
C ALA A 218 -5.70 7.52 -9.53
N ILE A 219 -5.96 6.22 -9.68
CA ILE A 219 -6.69 5.40 -8.72
C ILE A 219 -5.94 5.30 -7.38
N LEU A 220 -4.63 5.05 -7.41
CA LEU A 220 -3.84 4.97 -6.19
C LEU A 220 -3.83 6.32 -5.47
N ASN A 221 -3.80 7.43 -6.20
CA ASN A 221 -3.76 8.78 -5.64
C ASN A 221 -5.13 9.35 -5.23
N SER A 222 -6.24 8.70 -5.60
CA SER A 222 -7.58 9.08 -5.12
C SER A 222 -7.95 8.46 -3.78
N ARG A 223 -7.09 7.60 -3.21
CA ARG A 223 -7.37 6.93 -1.93
C ARG A 223 -7.47 7.93 -0.77
N PRO A 224 -8.45 7.77 0.14
CA PRO A 224 -8.62 8.64 1.29
C PRO A 224 -7.51 8.40 2.33
N LEU A 225 -6.93 9.49 2.83
CA LEU A 225 -5.95 9.49 3.92
C LEU A 225 -6.62 9.81 5.25
N THR A 226 -7.37 10.91 5.32
CA THR A 226 -7.99 11.48 6.54
C THR A 226 -9.16 12.37 6.14
N PRO A 227 -10.14 12.66 7.02
CA PRO A 227 -11.06 13.79 6.84
C PRO A 227 -10.31 15.08 6.49
N LEU A 228 -10.89 15.92 5.61
CA LEU A 228 -10.35 17.23 5.26
C LEU A 228 -10.78 18.33 6.24
N SER A 229 -11.95 18.18 6.84
CA SER A 229 -12.58 19.16 7.73
C SER A 229 -13.13 18.48 8.98
N ASP A 230 -13.12 19.19 10.09
CA ASP A 230 -13.76 18.74 11.32
C ASP A 230 -15.29 18.86 11.27
N ASP A 231 -15.85 19.64 10.32
CA ASP A 231 -17.30 19.86 10.18
C ASP A 231 -18.09 18.57 9.90
N PRO A 232 -19.02 18.18 10.79
CA PRO A 232 -20.20 17.36 10.60
C PRO A 232 -20.54 16.87 9.20
N SER A 233 -20.75 17.89 8.40
CA SER A 233 -21.46 17.87 7.13
C SER A 233 -20.51 17.67 5.96
N ASP A 234 -19.22 17.96 6.15
CA ASP A 234 -18.19 17.75 5.14
C ASP A 234 -17.65 16.31 5.20
N LEU A 235 -17.93 15.58 4.13
CA LEU A 235 -17.54 14.18 3.94
C LEU A 235 -16.31 14.05 3.03
N THR A 236 -15.69 15.17 2.65
CA THR A 236 -14.56 15.19 1.73
C THR A 236 -13.30 14.69 2.45
N PRO A 237 -12.60 13.66 1.92
CA PRO A 237 -11.35 13.21 2.49
C PRO A 237 -10.19 13.92 1.82
N LEU A 238 -9.14 14.17 2.59
CA LEU A 238 -7.83 14.47 2.05
C LEU A 238 -7.28 13.22 1.34
N THR A 239 -6.80 13.40 0.11
CA THR A 239 -6.20 12.33 -0.72
C THR A 239 -4.85 12.77 -1.24
N PRO A 240 -3.95 11.86 -1.65
CA PRO A 240 -2.70 12.25 -2.28
C PRO A 240 -2.88 13.17 -3.48
N ALA A 241 -3.96 13.00 -4.25
CA ALA A 241 -4.27 13.85 -5.40
C ALA A 241 -4.48 15.32 -5.03
N HIS A 242 -5.03 15.63 -3.84
CA HIS A 242 -5.16 17.02 -3.39
C HIS A 242 -3.80 17.72 -3.33
N PHE A 243 -2.74 17.00 -2.95
CA PHE A 243 -1.38 17.54 -2.96
C PHE A 243 -0.78 17.66 -4.36
N LEU A 244 -1.17 16.79 -5.30
CA LEU A 244 -0.59 16.76 -6.66
C LEU A 244 -1.24 17.74 -7.63
N ILE A 245 -2.56 17.89 -7.56
CA ILE A 245 -3.35 18.67 -8.52
C ILE A 245 -4.23 19.72 -7.84
N GLY A 246 -4.14 19.89 -6.52
CA GLY A 246 -4.94 20.84 -5.75
C GLY A 246 -6.40 20.45 -5.53
N ARG A 247 -6.83 19.27 -6.01
CA ARG A 247 -8.22 18.79 -5.95
C ARG A 247 -8.32 17.27 -6.00
N SER A 248 -9.51 16.75 -5.73
CA SER A 248 -9.80 15.33 -5.97
C SER A 248 -9.76 14.99 -7.48
N VAL A 249 -9.36 13.77 -7.82
CA VAL A 249 -9.36 13.30 -9.20
C VAL A 249 -10.80 13.06 -9.65
N ILE A 250 -11.26 13.82 -10.64
CA ILE A 250 -12.55 13.59 -11.29
C ILE A 250 -12.28 12.81 -12.58
N PHE A 251 -12.76 11.57 -12.64
CA PHE A 251 -12.65 10.75 -13.85
C PHE A 251 -13.84 11.01 -14.77
N ALA A 252 -13.59 11.02 -16.08
CA ALA A 252 -14.66 10.94 -17.05
C ALA A 252 -15.45 9.63 -16.83
N PRO A 253 -16.79 9.67 -16.82
CA PRO A 253 -17.60 8.47 -16.68
C PRO A 253 -17.34 7.54 -17.87
N HIS A 254 -16.95 6.29 -17.58
CA HIS A 254 -16.76 5.27 -18.60
C HIS A 254 -17.75 4.11 -18.38
N PRO A 255 -18.29 3.52 -19.47
CA PRO A 255 -19.17 2.37 -19.38
C PRO A 255 -18.49 1.22 -18.62
N GLN A 256 -19.22 0.59 -17.69
CA GLN A 256 -18.74 -0.62 -17.02
C GLN A 256 -18.63 -1.74 -18.05
N VAL A 257 -17.51 -2.46 -18.04
CA VAL A 257 -17.32 -3.64 -18.88
C VAL A 257 -17.75 -4.85 -18.05
N PRO A 258 -18.79 -5.61 -18.44
CA PRO A 258 -19.25 -6.77 -17.67
C PRO A 258 -18.13 -7.81 -17.49
N ASP A 259 -18.03 -8.39 -16.29
CA ASP A 259 -17.03 -9.43 -15.95
C ASP A 259 -17.14 -10.68 -16.85
N SER A 260 -18.30 -10.92 -17.47
CA SER A 260 -18.57 -12.03 -18.40
C SER A 260 -18.05 -11.80 -19.83
N THR A 261 -17.49 -10.63 -20.13
CA THR A 261 -17.07 -10.27 -21.49
C THR A 261 -15.76 -10.97 -21.85
N ASN A 262 -15.70 -11.61 -23.03
CA ASN A 262 -14.46 -12.18 -23.52
C ASN A 262 -13.42 -11.06 -23.78
N ILE A 263 -12.39 -11.00 -22.95
CA ILE A 263 -11.32 -9.99 -23.01
C ILE A 263 -10.65 -9.97 -24.39
N THR A 264 -10.57 -11.13 -25.07
CA THR A 264 -9.96 -11.25 -26.40
C THR A 264 -10.83 -10.71 -27.55
N SER A 265 -12.14 -10.52 -27.35
CA SER A 265 -13.02 -9.90 -28.36
C SER A 265 -13.19 -8.38 -28.16
N LEU A 266 -12.81 -7.86 -27.00
CA LEU A 266 -12.86 -6.42 -26.72
C LEU A 266 -11.92 -5.63 -27.64
N GLN A 267 -12.41 -4.50 -28.14
CA GLN A 267 -11.56 -3.45 -28.71
C GLN A 267 -10.46 -3.07 -27.72
N ARG A 268 -9.26 -2.76 -28.21
CA ARG A 268 -8.07 -2.59 -27.37
C ARG A 268 -8.23 -1.56 -26.26
N PHE A 269 -8.87 -0.43 -26.53
CA PHE A 269 -9.13 0.59 -25.51
C PHE A 269 -10.07 0.07 -24.40
N ARG A 270 -11.10 -0.71 -24.74
CA ARG A 270 -11.99 -1.34 -23.74
C ARG A 270 -11.27 -2.35 -22.85
N ARG A 271 -10.17 -2.96 -23.34
CA ARG A 271 -9.33 -3.83 -22.50
C ARG A 271 -8.58 -3.03 -21.45
N ILE A 272 -8.08 -1.84 -21.79
CA ILE A 272 -7.44 -0.92 -20.82
C ILE A 272 -8.44 -0.55 -19.71
N GLU A 273 -9.66 -0.17 -20.12
CA GLU A 273 -10.74 0.16 -19.18
C GLU A 273 -11.14 -1.02 -18.29
N TYR A 274 -11.22 -2.23 -18.85
CA TYR A 274 -11.45 -3.45 -18.09
C TYR A 274 -10.34 -3.71 -17.06
N LEU A 275 -9.07 -3.55 -17.44
CA LEU A 275 -7.94 -3.75 -16.54
C LEU A 275 -7.92 -2.73 -15.41
N LYS A 276 -8.26 -1.48 -15.71
CA LYS A 276 -8.48 -0.44 -14.69
C LYS A 276 -9.57 -0.85 -13.70
N GLN A 277 -10.73 -1.30 -14.20
CA GLN A 277 -11.86 -1.75 -13.37
C GLN A 277 -11.47 -2.97 -12.50
N HIS A 278 -10.77 -3.94 -13.09
CA HIS A 278 -10.30 -5.13 -12.39
C HIS A 278 -9.24 -4.80 -11.33
N PHE A 279 -8.26 -3.94 -11.66
CA PHE A 279 -7.27 -3.44 -10.69
C PHE A 279 -7.98 -2.83 -9.50
N TRP A 280 -8.94 -1.95 -9.76
CA TRP A 280 -9.71 -1.26 -8.73
C TRP A 280 -10.51 -2.21 -7.84
N LYS A 281 -11.23 -3.17 -8.42
CA LYS A 281 -12.03 -4.16 -7.68
C LYS A 281 -11.15 -4.93 -6.68
N ARG A 282 -9.93 -5.30 -7.07
CA ARG A 282 -8.99 -6.00 -6.19
C ARG A 282 -8.34 -5.07 -5.17
N PHE A 283 -7.86 -3.91 -5.61
CA PHE A 283 -7.19 -2.93 -4.75
C PHE A 283 -8.13 -2.43 -3.65
N SER A 284 -9.37 -2.06 -3.97
CA SER A 284 -10.34 -1.54 -2.98
C SER A 284 -10.69 -2.57 -1.90
N GLN A 285 -10.86 -3.85 -2.26
CA GLN A 285 -11.13 -4.92 -1.30
C GLN A 285 -9.96 -5.11 -0.32
N GLU A 286 -8.74 -5.12 -0.84
CA GLU A 286 -7.53 -5.30 -0.02
C GLU A 286 -7.19 -4.02 0.76
N TYR A 287 -7.41 -2.83 0.20
CA TYR A 287 -7.19 -1.55 0.86
C TYR A 287 -8.10 -1.37 2.08
N ILE A 288 -9.40 -1.69 1.95
CA ILE A 288 -10.31 -1.69 3.09
C ILE A 288 -9.89 -2.73 4.12
N SER A 289 -9.54 -3.93 3.68
CA SER A 289 -9.08 -4.98 4.60
C SER A 289 -7.82 -4.55 5.36
N TRP A 290 -6.92 -3.81 4.70
CA TRP A 290 -5.73 -3.24 5.31
C TRP A 290 -6.04 -2.12 6.31
N LEU A 291 -6.97 -1.21 5.99
CA LEU A 291 -7.46 -0.20 6.93
C LEU A 291 -8.07 -0.85 8.19
N GLN A 292 -8.89 -1.89 8.01
CA GLN A 292 -9.47 -2.68 9.10
C GLN A 292 -8.43 -3.49 9.89
N GLN A 293 -7.35 -3.93 9.26
CA GLN A 293 -6.25 -4.60 9.96
C GLN A 293 -5.45 -3.60 10.79
N LYS A 294 -5.09 -2.43 10.25
CA LYS A 294 -4.38 -1.40 11.02
C LYS A 294 -5.11 -0.98 12.30
N SER A 295 -6.43 -0.83 12.24
CA SER A 295 -7.23 -0.56 13.46
C SER A 295 -7.18 -1.72 14.47
N LYS A 296 -7.05 -2.97 14.00
CA LYS A 296 -6.85 -4.15 14.87
C LYS A 296 -5.44 -4.28 15.46
N TRP A 297 -4.40 -3.79 14.77
CA TRP A 297 -3.01 -3.89 15.23
C TRP A 297 -2.58 -2.73 16.14
N CYS A 298 -3.29 -1.59 16.15
CA CYS A 298 -3.18 -0.55 17.18
C CYS A 298 -3.82 -0.98 18.52
N LYS A 299 -3.85 -2.28 18.82
CA LYS A 299 -4.38 -2.82 20.07
C LYS A 299 -3.31 -2.81 21.16
N THR A 300 -3.17 -1.64 21.77
CA THR A 300 -3.12 -1.59 23.24
C THR A 300 -4.29 -0.78 23.81
N SER A 301 -5.06 -0.07 22.98
CA SER A 301 -6.39 0.44 23.29
C SER A 301 -7.11 0.71 21.97
N ALA A 302 -7.91 -0.24 21.49
CA ALA A 302 -8.85 0.09 20.42
C ALA A 302 -9.96 0.91 21.07
N GLU A 303 -9.92 2.23 20.90
CA GLU A 303 -11.13 3.00 21.12
C GLU A 303 -12.21 2.42 20.19
N PRO A 304 -13.42 2.12 20.70
CA PRO A 304 -14.53 1.72 19.85
C PRO A 304 -14.81 2.82 18.82
N LEU A 305 -15.33 2.46 17.64
CA LEU A 305 -15.87 3.43 16.67
C LEU A 305 -16.72 4.45 17.44
N LYS A 306 -16.51 5.75 17.21
CA LYS A 306 -17.21 6.83 17.90
C LYS A 306 -18.20 7.51 16.98
N VAL A 307 -19.23 8.10 17.59
CA VAL A 307 -20.07 9.08 16.89
C VAL A 307 -19.18 10.21 16.41
N GLY A 308 -19.30 10.58 15.13
CA GLY A 308 -18.46 11.58 14.46
C GLY A 308 -17.39 10.99 13.53
N ASP A 309 -17.02 9.71 13.68
CA ASP A 309 -15.96 9.11 12.86
C ASP A 309 -16.34 9.11 11.37
N LEU A 310 -15.41 9.54 10.51
CA LEU A 310 -15.55 9.46 9.05
C LEU A 310 -15.21 8.05 8.58
N VAL A 311 -16.14 7.46 7.84
CA VAL A 311 -16.09 6.06 7.41
C VAL A 311 -16.38 5.92 5.91
N ILE A 312 -15.80 4.90 5.29
CA ILE A 312 -16.16 4.43 3.95
C ILE A 312 -17.25 3.37 4.09
N VAL A 313 -18.36 3.54 3.36
CA VAL A 313 -19.46 2.56 3.33
C VAL A 313 -19.37 1.67 2.10
N LYS A 314 -19.26 0.36 2.34
CA LYS A 314 -19.18 -0.64 1.27
C LYS A 314 -20.56 -0.90 0.66
N GLU A 315 -20.70 -0.63 -0.63
CA GLU A 315 -21.89 -0.96 -1.41
C GLU A 315 -21.57 -2.04 -2.46
N PRO A 316 -22.20 -3.22 -2.42
CA PRO A 316 -21.90 -4.31 -3.36
C PRO A 316 -22.24 -3.98 -4.82
N SER A 317 -23.23 -3.12 -5.04
CA SER A 317 -23.79 -2.78 -6.35
C SER A 317 -23.15 -1.57 -7.03
N SER A 318 -22.33 -0.80 -6.32
CA SER A 318 -21.63 0.37 -6.86
C SER A 318 -20.13 0.13 -6.97
N SER A 319 -19.50 0.75 -7.97
CA SER A 319 -18.04 0.72 -8.10
C SER A 319 -17.42 1.27 -6.83
N PRO A 320 -16.37 0.64 -6.27
CA PRO A 320 -15.80 1.11 -5.02
C PRO A 320 -15.29 2.57 -5.03
N LEU A 321 -15.03 3.18 -6.21
CA LEU A 321 -14.66 4.60 -6.34
C LEU A 321 -15.85 5.53 -6.03
N LEU A 322 -17.07 4.98 -6.11
CA LEU A 322 -18.34 5.64 -5.83
C LEU A 322 -18.89 5.25 -4.46
N TRP A 323 -18.14 4.46 -3.67
CA TRP A 323 -18.57 4.13 -2.32
C TRP A 323 -18.74 5.41 -1.51
N PRO A 324 -19.92 5.61 -0.92
CA PRO A 324 -20.18 6.83 -0.20
C PRO A 324 -19.30 6.90 1.04
N LEU A 325 -18.70 8.07 1.23
CA LEU A 325 -18.20 8.47 2.53
C LEU A 325 -19.39 8.86 3.39
N GLY A 326 -19.24 8.66 4.69
CA GLY A 326 -20.24 9.11 5.64
C GLY A 326 -19.68 9.22 7.04
N ARG A 327 -20.37 9.96 7.91
CA ARG A 327 -20.03 10.08 9.33
C ARG A 327 -20.98 9.28 10.18
N ILE A 328 -20.45 8.62 11.21
CA ILE A 328 -21.28 7.92 12.19
C ILE A 328 -22.10 8.95 12.97
N LEU A 329 -23.43 8.87 12.87
CA LEU A 329 -24.36 9.67 13.67
C LEU A 329 -24.71 8.98 14.98
N GLN A 330 -24.93 7.67 14.93
CA GLN A 330 -25.39 6.90 16.07
C GLN A 330 -24.89 5.46 15.97
N LEU A 331 -24.61 4.87 17.13
CA LEU A 331 -24.16 3.50 17.29
C LEU A 331 -25.22 2.68 18.02
N TYR A 332 -25.43 1.45 17.57
CA TYR A 332 -26.34 0.50 18.19
C TYR A 332 -25.55 -0.72 18.67
N SER A 333 -25.53 -0.89 19.99
CA SER A 333 -24.98 -2.06 20.67
C SER A 333 -25.99 -3.20 20.71
N GLY A 334 -25.51 -4.43 20.61
CA GLY A 334 -26.31 -5.63 20.89
C GLY A 334 -26.57 -5.82 22.39
N SER A 335 -27.28 -6.90 22.75
CA SER A 335 -27.51 -7.29 24.15
C SER A 335 -26.23 -7.60 24.94
N ASP A 336 -25.10 -7.76 24.25
CA ASP A 336 -23.76 -7.97 24.78
C ASP A 336 -22.91 -6.67 24.84
N ASP A 337 -23.54 -5.51 24.66
CA ASP A 337 -22.93 -4.17 24.65
C ASP A 337 -21.85 -3.96 23.57
N ILE A 338 -21.81 -4.84 22.56
CA ILE A 338 -20.91 -4.72 21.41
C ILE A 338 -21.64 -3.99 20.28
N GLY A 339 -21.11 -2.84 19.87
CA GLY A 339 -21.55 -2.11 18.68
C GLY A 339 -21.48 -2.98 17.43
N ARG A 340 -22.61 -3.19 16.76
CA ARG A 340 -22.70 -4.00 15.52
C ARG A 340 -23.29 -3.25 14.33
N VAL A 341 -24.03 -2.17 14.60
CA VAL A 341 -24.75 -1.39 13.59
C VAL A 341 -24.55 0.10 13.87
N ALA A 342 -24.43 0.91 12.81
CA ALA A 342 -24.34 2.36 12.90
C ALA A 342 -25.32 3.02 11.91
N ASP A 343 -25.90 4.15 12.33
CA ASP A 343 -26.51 5.11 11.40
C ASP A 343 -25.43 6.07 10.91
N ILE A 344 -25.37 6.26 9.59
CA ILE A 344 -24.29 6.96 8.91
C ILE A 344 -24.90 8.07 8.06
N TYR A 345 -24.50 9.31 8.30
CA TYR A 345 -24.82 10.43 7.44
C TYR A 345 -23.96 10.38 6.19
N THR A 346 -24.59 10.24 5.03
CA THR A 346 -23.92 10.31 3.72
C THR A 346 -24.48 11.49 2.92
N ARG A 347 -23.81 11.85 1.82
CA ARG A 347 -24.29 12.88 0.89
C ARG A 347 -25.69 12.62 0.32
N ARG A 348 -26.17 11.36 0.36
CA ARG A 348 -27.49 10.95 -0.13
C ARG A 348 -28.53 10.80 1.00
N GLY A 349 -28.18 11.14 2.24
CA GLY A 349 -29.01 10.98 3.42
C GLY A 349 -28.45 9.98 4.43
N VAL A 350 -29.24 9.68 5.45
CA VAL A 350 -28.85 8.76 6.54
C VAL A 350 -29.11 7.31 6.13
N ILE A 351 -28.10 6.45 6.28
CA ILE A 351 -28.21 5.02 6.01
C ILE A 351 -27.77 4.20 7.22
N ARG A 352 -28.45 3.08 7.47
CA ARG A 352 -28.08 2.11 8.52
C ARG A 352 -27.21 1.00 7.95
N ARG A 353 -26.05 0.73 8.56
CA ARG A 353 -25.09 -0.28 8.09
C ARG A 353 -24.47 -1.06 9.24
N ALA A 354 -24.16 -2.33 8.97
CA ALA A 354 -23.44 -3.18 9.90
C ALA A 354 -21.94 -2.89 9.84
N PHE A 355 -21.23 -3.06 10.96
CA PHE A 355 -19.80 -2.74 11.08
C PHE A 355 -18.91 -3.47 10.07
N ASN A 356 -19.30 -4.67 9.62
CA ASN A 356 -18.60 -5.43 8.58
C ASN A 356 -18.64 -4.76 7.18
N THR A 357 -19.54 -3.80 6.97
CA THR A 357 -19.67 -3.01 5.74
C THR A 357 -19.12 -1.59 5.87
N ILE A 358 -18.50 -1.27 7.00
CA ILE A 358 -18.00 0.06 7.33
C ILE A 358 -16.50 -0.02 7.56
N CYS A 359 -15.75 0.98 7.08
CA CYS A 359 -14.32 1.08 7.31
C CYS A 359 -13.96 2.47 7.83
N PRO A 360 -13.46 2.61 9.08
CA PRO A 360 -12.97 3.90 9.56
C PRO A 360 -11.76 4.36 8.74
N LEU A 361 -11.72 5.65 8.46
CA LEU A 361 -10.50 6.28 7.96
C LEU A 361 -9.48 6.39 9.09
N PRO A 362 -8.18 6.24 8.80
CA PRO A 362 -7.14 6.36 9.82
C PRO A 362 -7.01 7.82 10.22
N ILE A 363 -7.72 8.22 11.28
CA ILE A 363 -7.51 9.49 11.96
C ILE A 363 -6.31 9.27 12.89
N ASN A 364 -5.14 9.71 12.46
CA ASN A 364 -4.00 9.83 13.37
C ASN A 364 -4.18 11.15 14.12
N TYR A 365 -4.43 11.08 15.43
CA TYR A 365 -4.09 12.17 16.33
C TYR A 365 -2.58 12.16 16.60
#